data_AF-A0A519U643-F1
#
_entry.id   AF-A0A519U643-F1
#
_cell.length_a   1.000
_cell.length_b   1.000
_cell.length_c   1.000
_cell.angle_alpha   90.00
_cell.angle_beta   90.00
_cell.angle_gamma   90.00
#
_symmetry.space_group_name_H-M   'P 1'
#
loop_
_entity.id
_entity.type
_entity.pdbx_description
1 polymer ?
#
loop_
_entity_poly.entity_id
_entity_poly.type
_entity_poly.pdbx_seq_one_letter_code
_entity_poly.pdbx_strand_id
1 'polypeptide(L)'
;MMPNHKQLPINLLAGSFNNTAAAYKFYWFLSILEEVEVGEYHIPKHRLFTGMVAASWYTINYFKISFGKQDQLHDKVMEIAAVEGITIDEDRGKIKSRLNNSELLQTQKLLWHFDKQVPHRFLSPWFPSASENKNAVYQASQAFENDCLYGVDQTHITINPIWVDYLSRNTGVLKSFCYWKLSLYLQKHNPNVPDIPNKLIKPAQRKSLVKQRKVWDLIIDELGGVDCIYTNTRLYKRAFAVEHFIPYAFVSHDLLWNLIPANTSFNSSKSDKLPGLEKYFDAFYDLQRTAIEVIKYKNPKEKLLEDYLSIFPDLESMKVLPDDYKGKFKSIVEPLITIASNNGFEYMR
;
A
#
# COMPACT_ATOMS: atom_id res chain seq x y z
N MET A 1 -18.77 -1.36 -10.99
CA MET A 1 -20.01 -1.77 -10.29
C MET A 1 -19.98 -3.28 -10.12
N MET A 2 -20.67 -3.83 -9.11
CA MET A 2 -20.78 -5.28 -8.94
C MET A 2 -21.65 -5.90 -10.06
N PRO A 3 -21.40 -7.14 -10.49
CA PRO A 3 -22.25 -7.84 -11.46
C PRO A 3 -23.68 -7.99 -10.91
N ASN A 4 -24.70 -7.73 -11.74
CA ASN A 4 -26.08 -7.89 -11.31
C ASN A 4 -26.48 -9.36 -11.27
N HIS A 5 -27.40 -9.70 -10.38
CA HIS A 5 -28.02 -11.01 -10.32
C HIS A 5 -29.52 -10.85 -10.02
N LYS A 6 -30.39 -11.57 -10.75
CA LYS A 6 -31.84 -11.35 -10.68
C LYS A 6 -32.47 -11.72 -9.34
N GLN A 7 -31.84 -12.64 -8.61
CA GLN A 7 -32.39 -13.26 -7.39
C GLN A 7 -31.60 -12.93 -6.13
N LEU A 8 -30.43 -12.29 -6.24
CA LEU A 8 -29.61 -11.97 -5.07
C LEU A 8 -29.70 -10.48 -4.75
N PRO A 9 -29.75 -10.10 -3.46
CA PRO A 9 -29.78 -8.70 -3.05
C PRO A 9 -28.39 -8.04 -3.17
N ILE A 10 -27.89 -7.90 -4.41
CA ILE A 10 -26.56 -7.32 -4.70
C ILE A 10 -26.43 -5.88 -4.19
N ASN A 11 -27.55 -5.14 -4.16
CA ASN A 11 -27.61 -3.80 -3.59
C ASN A 11 -27.27 -3.78 -2.08
N LEU A 12 -27.61 -4.83 -1.32
CA LEU A 12 -27.28 -4.93 0.10
C LEU A 12 -25.80 -5.26 0.31
N LEU A 13 -25.23 -6.13 -0.53
CA LEU A 13 -23.78 -6.37 -0.55
C LEU A 13 -23.00 -5.10 -0.87
N ALA A 14 -23.40 -4.37 -1.92
CA ALA A 14 -22.81 -3.07 -2.24
C ALA A 14 -23.01 -2.06 -1.09
N GLY A 15 -24.19 -2.08 -0.45
CA GLY A 15 -24.55 -1.24 0.69
C GLY A 15 -23.66 -1.44 1.92
N SER A 16 -23.03 -2.60 2.06
CA SER A 16 -22.06 -2.88 3.13
C SER A 16 -20.87 -1.91 3.11
N PHE A 17 -20.58 -1.31 1.95
CA PHE A 17 -19.46 -0.39 1.71
C PHE A 17 -19.86 1.09 1.60
N ASN A 18 -21.13 1.44 1.80
CA ASN A 18 -21.59 2.83 1.62
C ASN A 18 -21.24 3.75 2.81
N ASN A 19 -21.32 3.23 4.04
CA ASN A 19 -21.00 3.97 5.27
C ASN A 19 -19.99 3.18 6.09
N THR A 20 -18.71 3.34 5.79
CA THR A 20 -17.61 2.68 6.50
C THR A 20 -16.92 3.68 7.43
N ALA A 21 -17.21 3.59 8.72
CA ALA A 21 -16.45 4.31 9.75
C ALA A 21 -15.03 3.75 9.93
N ALA A 22 -14.83 2.48 9.55
CA ALA A 22 -13.56 1.75 9.65
C ALA A 22 -13.37 0.81 8.44
N ALA A 23 -12.13 0.43 8.16
CA ALA A 23 -11.70 -0.36 7.01
C ALA A 23 -12.03 -1.86 7.12
N TYR A 24 -12.41 -2.35 8.30
CA TYR A 24 -12.60 -3.79 8.54
C TYR A 24 -13.56 -4.45 7.55
N LYS A 25 -14.60 -3.74 7.06
CA LYS A 25 -15.57 -4.31 6.12
C LYS A 25 -14.92 -4.71 4.79
N PHE A 26 -13.92 -3.95 4.33
CA PHE A 26 -13.18 -4.25 3.12
C PHE A 26 -12.36 -5.52 3.30
N TYR A 27 -11.53 -5.56 4.35
CA TYR A 27 -10.63 -6.67 4.61
C TYR A 27 -11.38 -7.95 5.02
N TRP A 28 -12.52 -7.83 5.70
CA TRP A 28 -13.41 -8.95 5.99
C TRP A 28 -13.94 -9.59 4.72
N PHE A 29 -14.48 -8.78 3.81
CA PHE A 29 -15.02 -9.29 2.54
C PHE A 29 -13.91 -9.86 1.64
N LEU A 30 -12.75 -9.20 1.55
CA LEU A 30 -11.60 -9.74 0.83
C LEU A 30 -11.17 -11.11 1.37
N SER A 31 -11.19 -11.28 2.70
CA SER A 31 -10.86 -12.56 3.34
C SER A 31 -11.91 -13.63 3.03
N ILE A 32 -13.20 -13.29 3.02
CA ILE A 32 -14.27 -14.21 2.60
C ILE A 32 -14.06 -14.65 1.14
N LEU A 33 -13.79 -13.70 0.24
CA LEU A 33 -13.60 -13.99 -1.18
C LEU A 33 -12.41 -14.93 -1.44
N GLU A 34 -11.34 -14.82 -0.67
CA GLU A 34 -10.19 -15.74 -0.77
C GLU A 34 -10.50 -17.16 -0.32
N GLU A 35 -11.35 -17.31 0.70
CA GLU A 35 -11.77 -18.62 1.19
C GLU A 35 -12.73 -19.27 0.18
N VAL A 36 -13.66 -18.48 -0.38
CA VAL A 36 -14.56 -18.93 -1.46
C VAL A 36 -13.80 -19.39 -2.70
N GLU A 37 -12.72 -18.70 -3.10
CA GLU A 37 -11.88 -19.07 -4.24
C GLU A 37 -11.24 -20.45 -4.11
N VAL A 38 -10.94 -20.87 -2.88
CA VAL A 38 -10.37 -22.20 -2.60
C VAL A 38 -11.45 -23.25 -2.28
N GLY A 39 -12.73 -22.91 -2.47
CA GLY A 39 -13.86 -23.82 -2.29
C GLY A 39 -14.34 -23.96 -0.84
N GLU A 40 -13.94 -23.04 0.05
CA GLU A 40 -14.33 -23.07 1.46
C GLU A 40 -15.58 -22.22 1.68
N TYR A 41 -16.65 -22.87 2.15
CA TYR A 41 -17.94 -22.22 2.40
C TYR A 41 -18.40 -22.29 3.85
N HIS A 42 -17.79 -23.15 4.66
CA HIS A 42 -17.94 -23.15 6.11
C HIS A 42 -16.59 -22.78 6.73
N ILE A 43 -16.45 -21.50 7.08
CA ILE A 43 -15.15 -20.87 7.26
C ILE A 43 -14.95 -20.50 8.73
N PRO A 44 -13.89 -21.00 9.39
CA PRO A 44 -13.50 -20.55 10.73
C PRO A 44 -13.23 -19.05 10.76
N LYS A 45 -13.85 -18.32 11.70
CA LYS A 45 -13.63 -16.87 11.87
C LYS A 45 -12.17 -16.53 12.12
N HIS A 46 -11.42 -17.42 12.79
CA HIS A 46 -9.98 -17.29 12.99
C HIS A 46 -9.22 -17.11 11.65
N ARG A 47 -9.54 -17.91 10.63
CA ARG A 47 -8.93 -17.81 9.29
C ARG A 47 -9.25 -16.47 8.65
N LEU A 48 -10.48 -15.99 8.81
CA LEU A 48 -10.90 -14.70 8.27
C LEU A 48 -10.23 -13.52 8.99
N PHE A 49 -10.11 -13.54 10.31
CA PHE A 49 -9.39 -12.50 11.07
C PHE A 49 -7.91 -12.47 10.71
N THR A 50 -7.29 -13.65 10.55
CA THR A 50 -5.93 -13.79 10.05
C THR A 50 -5.81 -13.24 8.62
N GLY A 51 -6.79 -13.53 7.76
CA GLY A 51 -6.89 -13.01 6.41
C GLY A 51 -6.93 -11.48 6.38
N MET A 52 -7.70 -10.86 7.28
CA MET A 52 -7.81 -9.41 7.40
C MET A 52 -6.47 -8.78 7.74
N VAL A 53 -5.80 -9.29 8.79
CA VAL A 53 -4.50 -8.79 9.24
C VAL A 53 -3.44 -8.93 8.15
N ALA A 54 -3.38 -10.10 7.50
CA ALA A 54 -2.43 -10.35 6.43
C ALA A 54 -2.70 -9.48 5.18
N ALA A 55 -3.96 -9.21 4.86
CA ALA A 55 -4.35 -8.36 3.74
C ALA A 55 -3.97 -6.89 3.94
N SER A 56 -4.14 -6.36 5.15
CA SER A 56 -3.83 -4.96 5.47
C SER A 56 -2.37 -4.71 5.83
N TRP A 57 -1.57 -5.77 6.03
CA TRP A 57 -0.22 -5.69 6.59
C TRP A 57 0.68 -4.70 5.88
N TYR A 58 0.78 -4.80 4.55
CA TYR A 58 1.67 -3.95 3.77
C TYR A 58 1.21 -2.50 3.74
N THR A 59 -0.08 -2.29 3.57
CA THR A 59 -0.68 -0.95 3.53
C THR A 59 -0.38 -0.20 4.83
N ILE A 60 -0.43 -0.90 5.98
CA ILE A 60 -0.14 -0.32 7.29
C ILE A 60 1.37 -0.24 7.56
N ASN A 61 2.08 -1.37 7.53
CA ASN A 61 3.44 -1.46 8.07
C ASN A 61 4.51 -0.96 7.09
N TYR A 62 4.36 -1.28 5.81
CA TYR A 62 5.36 -0.97 4.79
C TYR A 62 5.11 0.39 4.13
N PHE A 63 3.86 0.66 3.71
CA PHE A 63 3.47 1.91 3.06
C PHE A 63 3.07 3.01 4.05
N LYS A 64 2.90 2.69 5.33
CA LYS A 64 2.55 3.62 6.41
C LYS A 64 1.26 4.41 6.14
N ILE A 65 0.29 3.78 5.49
CA ILE A 65 -1.02 4.40 5.21
C ILE A 65 -1.86 4.41 6.48
N SER A 66 -2.34 5.59 6.86
CA SER A 66 -3.26 5.76 7.98
C SER A 66 -4.64 5.24 7.62
N PHE A 67 -5.28 4.46 8.50
CA PHE A 67 -6.71 4.14 8.36
C PHE A 67 -7.58 5.14 9.14
N GLY A 68 -6.97 6.17 9.72
CA GLY A 68 -7.63 7.10 10.63
C GLY A 68 -7.55 6.64 12.09
N LYS A 69 -7.59 7.62 13.01
CA LYS A 69 -7.34 7.43 14.45
C LYS A 69 -8.30 6.44 15.15
N GLN A 70 -9.50 6.24 14.61
CA GLN A 70 -10.52 5.40 15.23
C GLN A 70 -10.52 3.97 14.70
N ASP A 71 -9.70 3.65 13.69
CA ASP A 71 -9.72 2.34 13.05
C ASP A 71 -8.92 1.31 13.85
N GLN A 72 -9.65 0.45 14.55
CA GLN A 72 -9.07 -0.63 15.37
C GLN A 72 -8.33 -1.69 14.55
N LEU A 73 -8.58 -1.84 13.25
CA LEU A 73 -7.80 -2.77 12.42
C LEU A 73 -6.34 -2.31 12.34
N HIS A 74 -6.10 -1.00 12.20
CA HIS A 74 -4.76 -0.44 12.11
C HIS A 74 -3.96 -0.73 13.39
N ASP A 75 -4.51 -0.38 14.54
CA ASP A 75 -3.87 -0.57 15.84
C ASP A 75 -3.56 -2.06 16.10
N LYS A 76 -4.53 -2.94 15.82
CA LYS A 76 -4.36 -4.38 16.07
C LYS A 76 -3.33 -5.02 15.14
N VAL A 77 -3.20 -4.58 13.90
CA VAL A 77 -2.15 -5.04 12.99
C VAL A 77 -0.77 -4.61 13.48
N MET A 78 -0.62 -3.35 13.92
CA MET A 78 0.63 -2.85 14.50
C MET A 78 1.02 -3.61 15.78
N GLU A 79 0.06 -3.87 16.67
CA GLU A 79 0.27 -4.66 17.88
C GLU A 79 0.68 -6.11 17.56
N ILE A 80 0.01 -6.75 16.59
CA ILE A 80 0.36 -8.10 16.15
C ILE A 80 1.77 -8.15 15.56
N ALA A 81 2.16 -7.15 14.74
CA ALA A 81 3.51 -7.06 14.19
C ALA A 81 4.59 -7.03 15.28
N ALA A 82 4.37 -6.24 16.33
CA ALA A 82 5.28 -6.17 17.47
C ALA A 82 5.35 -7.47 18.27
N VAL A 83 4.20 -8.11 18.53
CA VAL A 83 4.11 -9.35 19.33
C VAL A 83 4.72 -10.55 18.61
N GLU A 84 4.44 -10.70 17.32
CA GLU A 84 4.91 -11.85 16.53
C GLU A 84 6.33 -11.70 15.99
N GLY A 85 6.89 -10.48 16.03
CA GLY A 85 8.20 -10.18 15.45
C GLY A 85 8.24 -10.34 13.93
N ILE A 86 7.10 -10.18 13.26
CA ILE A 86 6.98 -10.30 11.80
C ILE A 86 7.51 -9.02 11.14
N THR A 87 8.35 -9.16 10.11
CA THR A 87 8.89 -7.99 9.41
C THR A 87 7.81 -7.23 8.64
N ILE A 88 8.00 -5.93 8.46
CA ILE A 88 7.05 -5.05 7.75
C ILE A 88 6.81 -5.48 6.30
N ASP A 89 7.77 -6.22 5.73
CA ASP A 89 7.79 -6.65 4.34
C ASP A 89 7.59 -8.17 4.12
N GLU A 90 7.16 -8.91 5.15
CA GLU A 90 6.99 -10.36 5.10
C GLU A 90 5.86 -10.81 4.19
N ASP A 91 6.05 -11.90 3.44
CA ASP A 91 5.05 -12.42 2.50
C ASP A 91 3.69 -12.69 3.16
N ARG A 92 2.61 -12.38 2.44
CA ARG A 92 1.24 -12.52 2.93
C ARG A 92 0.89 -13.95 3.33
N GLY A 93 1.33 -14.94 2.56
CA GLY A 93 1.12 -16.35 2.87
C GLY A 93 1.85 -16.78 4.14
N LYS A 94 3.07 -16.28 4.34
CA LYS A 94 3.82 -16.50 5.58
C LYS A 94 3.19 -15.83 6.79
N ILE A 95 2.67 -14.60 6.67
CA ILE A 95 1.90 -13.94 7.72
C ILE A 95 0.69 -14.79 8.10
N LYS A 96 -0.11 -15.24 7.11
CA LYS A 96 -1.27 -16.12 7.36
C LYS A 96 -0.84 -17.40 8.09
N SER A 97 0.22 -18.06 7.63
CA SER A 97 0.74 -19.28 8.25
C SER A 97 1.19 -19.05 9.69
N ARG A 98 1.93 -17.97 9.96
CA ARG A 98 2.41 -17.61 11.29
C ARG A 98 1.26 -17.37 12.26
N LEU A 99 0.27 -16.57 11.86
CA LEU A 99 -0.86 -16.21 12.72
C LEU A 99 -1.82 -17.39 12.94
N ASN A 100 -2.06 -18.22 11.93
CA ASN A 100 -2.87 -19.44 12.08
C ASN A 100 -2.27 -20.46 13.05
N ASN A 101 -0.94 -20.48 13.19
CA ASN A 101 -0.22 -21.40 14.07
C ASN A 101 0.30 -20.73 15.35
N SER A 102 -0.13 -19.50 15.65
CA SER A 102 0.37 -18.77 16.83
C SER A 102 -0.24 -19.31 18.11
N GLU A 103 0.62 -19.76 19.03
CA GLU A 103 0.25 -20.15 20.40
C GLU A 103 0.24 -18.97 21.37
N LEU A 104 0.60 -17.76 20.90
CA LEU A 104 0.65 -16.57 21.74
C LEU A 104 -0.78 -16.13 22.10
N LEU A 105 -1.11 -16.20 23.39
CA LEU A 105 -2.42 -15.77 23.91
C LEU A 105 -2.74 -14.31 23.54
N GLN A 106 -1.73 -13.44 23.46
CA GLN A 106 -1.91 -12.06 23.05
C GLN A 106 -2.34 -11.96 21.58
N THR A 107 -1.67 -12.65 20.65
CA THR A 107 -2.06 -12.70 19.23
C THR A 107 -3.48 -13.20 19.07
N GLN A 108 -3.83 -14.29 19.77
CA GLN A 108 -5.19 -14.83 19.75
C GLN A 108 -6.23 -13.82 20.25
N LYS A 109 -5.96 -13.11 21.35
CA LYS A 109 -6.84 -12.03 21.85
C LYS A 109 -6.99 -10.88 20.85
N LEU A 110 -5.92 -10.51 20.15
CA LEU A 110 -5.93 -9.43 19.15
C LEU A 110 -6.76 -9.83 17.92
N LEU A 111 -6.61 -11.05 17.42
CA LEU A 111 -7.42 -11.57 16.33
C LEU A 111 -8.91 -11.65 16.70
N TRP A 112 -9.22 -12.22 17.87
CA TRP A 112 -10.60 -12.38 18.32
C TRP A 112 -11.27 -11.07 18.74
N HIS A 113 -10.53 -9.96 18.85
CA HIS A 113 -11.11 -8.63 19.03
C HIS A 113 -12.12 -8.31 17.92
N PHE A 114 -11.83 -8.71 16.68
CA PHE A 114 -12.68 -8.43 15.52
C PHE A 114 -14.07 -9.06 15.63
N ASP A 115 -14.22 -10.18 16.34
CA ASP A 115 -15.51 -10.86 16.51
C ASP A 115 -16.58 -10.01 17.22
N LYS A 116 -16.15 -8.99 17.97
CA LYS A 116 -17.07 -8.08 18.66
C LYS A 116 -17.97 -7.34 17.70
N GLN A 117 -17.45 -6.91 16.55
CA GLN A 117 -18.16 -6.01 15.64
C GLN A 117 -18.18 -6.52 14.19
N VAL A 118 -17.10 -7.14 13.70
CA VAL A 118 -16.91 -7.36 12.27
C VAL A 118 -18.01 -8.22 11.63
N PRO A 119 -18.32 -9.45 12.12
CA PRO A 119 -19.19 -10.34 11.37
C PRO A 119 -20.65 -9.86 11.31
N HIS A 120 -21.19 -9.33 12.40
CA HIS A 120 -22.59 -8.88 12.43
C HIS A 120 -22.77 -7.50 11.77
N ARG A 121 -21.80 -6.58 11.94
CA ARG A 121 -21.87 -5.25 11.33
C ARG A 121 -21.69 -5.26 9.82
N PHE A 122 -21.00 -6.26 9.27
CA PHE A 122 -20.96 -6.44 7.82
C PHE A 122 -22.35 -6.78 7.27
N LEU A 123 -23.16 -7.55 8.01
CA LEU A 123 -24.54 -7.88 7.63
C LEU A 123 -25.56 -6.76 7.92
N SER A 124 -25.13 -5.58 8.37
CA SER A 124 -26.04 -4.48 8.73
C SER A 124 -27.04 -4.09 7.62
N PRO A 125 -26.72 -4.15 6.32
CA PRO A 125 -27.70 -3.85 5.27
C PRO A 125 -28.86 -4.86 5.20
N TRP A 126 -28.64 -6.12 5.60
CA TRP A 126 -29.67 -7.17 5.64
C TRP A 126 -30.52 -7.11 6.91
N PHE A 127 -29.96 -6.56 7.99
CA PHE A 127 -30.60 -6.50 9.31
C PHE A 127 -30.52 -5.10 9.93
N PRO A 128 -31.09 -4.06 9.29
CA PRO A 128 -30.92 -2.67 9.74
C PRO A 128 -31.39 -2.45 11.18
N SER A 129 -32.57 -2.98 11.53
CA SER A 129 -33.17 -2.83 12.86
C SER A 129 -32.45 -3.60 13.97
N ALA A 130 -31.70 -4.65 13.62
CA ALA A 130 -30.98 -5.49 14.57
C ALA A 130 -29.46 -5.25 14.55
N SER A 131 -28.97 -4.30 13.73
CA SER A 131 -27.55 -4.12 13.43
C SER A 131 -26.66 -3.81 14.65
N GLU A 132 -27.23 -3.32 15.75
CA GLU A 132 -26.56 -3.09 17.04
C GLU A 132 -26.59 -4.32 17.96
N ASN A 133 -27.49 -5.28 17.73
CA ASN A 133 -27.67 -6.48 18.54
C ASN A 133 -27.03 -7.69 17.85
N LYS A 134 -25.76 -7.96 18.20
CA LYS A 134 -24.99 -9.10 17.69
C LYS A 134 -25.76 -10.43 17.76
N ASN A 135 -26.42 -10.73 18.88
CA ASN A 135 -27.09 -12.01 19.08
C ASN A 135 -28.31 -12.17 18.16
N ALA A 136 -29.09 -11.10 17.99
CA ALA A 136 -30.24 -11.11 17.08
C ALA A 136 -29.80 -11.32 15.62
N VAL A 137 -28.74 -10.63 15.18
CA VAL A 137 -28.17 -10.83 13.84
C VAL A 137 -27.64 -12.25 13.66
N TYR A 138 -26.97 -12.81 14.67
CA TYR A 138 -26.47 -14.18 14.61
C TYR A 138 -27.61 -15.18 14.43
N GLN A 139 -28.68 -15.07 15.22
CA GLN A 139 -29.86 -15.92 15.11
C GLN A 139 -30.52 -15.83 13.73
N ALA A 140 -30.82 -14.62 13.26
CA ALA A 140 -31.48 -14.42 11.96
C ALA A 140 -30.60 -14.88 10.78
N SER A 141 -29.30 -14.61 10.85
CA SER A 141 -28.37 -14.98 9.77
C SER A 141 -28.21 -16.49 9.61
N GLN A 142 -28.30 -17.28 10.70
CA GLN A 142 -28.18 -18.74 10.63
C GLN A 142 -29.34 -19.40 9.88
N ALA A 143 -30.52 -18.76 9.89
CA ALA A 143 -31.66 -19.17 9.06
C ALA A 143 -31.61 -18.58 7.63
N PHE A 144 -30.52 -17.87 7.28
CA PHE A 144 -30.36 -17.15 6.03
C PHE A 144 -31.50 -16.15 5.73
N GLU A 145 -32.09 -15.55 6.76
CA GLU A 145 -33.14 -14.55 6.60
C GLU A 145 -32.71 -13.43 5.64
N ASN A 146 -33.68 -12.92 4.86
CA ASN A 146 -33.50 -11.88 3.85
C ASN A 146 -32.43 -12.18 2.79
N ASP A 147 -32.18 -13.47 2.50
CA ASP A 147 -31.15 -13.91 1.56
C ASP A 147 -29.76 -13.34 1.90
N CYS A 148 -29.46 -13.27 3.21
CA CYS A 148 -28.20 -12.74 3.69
C CYS A 148 -26.99 -13.54 3.18
N LEU A 149 -25.85 -12.86 3.06
CA LEU A 149 -24.64 -13.39 2.42
C LEU A 149 -24.13 -14.67 3.11
N TYR A 150 -24.18 -14.70 4.44
CA TYR A 150 -23.73 -15.81 5.25
C TYR A 150 -24.48 -15.84 6.59
N GLY A 151 -24.57 -17.04 7.16
CA GLY A 151 -24.93 -17.26 8.55
C GLY A 151 -23.68 -17.23 9.41
N VAL A 152 -23.78 -16.71 10.63
CA VAL A 152 -22.65 -16.62 11.56
C VAL A 152 -22.98 -17.23 12.92
N ASP A 153 -22.04 -18.03 13.43
CA ASP A 153 -22.09 -18.63 14.76
C ASP A 153 -20.90 -18.18 15.63
N GLN A 154 -20.69 -18.87 16.76
CA GLN A 154 -19.63 -18.55 17.72
C GLN A 154 -18.21 -18.67 17.13
N THR A 155 -18.00 -19.52 16.13
CA THR A 155 -16.68 -19.90 15.63
C THR A 155 -16.54 -19.82 14.11
N HIS A 156 -17.64 -19.90 13.35
CA HIS A 156 -17.63 -19.97 11.90
C HIS A 156 -18.60 -18.96 11.26
N ILE A 157 -18.40 -18.74 9.97
CA ILE A 157 -19.45 -18.32 9.06
C ILE A 157 -19.76 -19.46 8.09
N THR A 158 -21.00 -19.54 7.63
CA THR A 158 -21.41 -20.43 6.55
C THR A 158 -21.98 -19.57 5.42
N ILE A 159 -21.33 -19.59 4.25
CA ILE A 159 -21.80 -18.88 3.06
C ILE A 159 -23.17 -19.44 2.68
N ASN A 160 -24.13 -18.54 2.44
CA ASN A 160 -25.45 -18.93 2.01
C ASN A 160 -25.34 -19.62 0.63
N PRO A 161 -25.86 -20.87 0.46
CA PRO A 161 -25.70 -21.63 -0.78
C PRO A 161 -26.12 -20.87 -2.06
N ILE A 162 -27.13 -20.01 -1.99
CA ILE A 162 -27.58 -19.22 -3.14
C ILE A 162 -26.53 -18.20 -3.63
N TRP A 163 -25.58 -17.83 -2.77
CA TRP A 163 -24.50 -16.89 -3.09
C TRP A 163 -23.24 -17.55 -3.66
N VAL A 164 -23.05 -18.86 -3.46
CA VAL A 164 -21.79 -19.56 -3.78
C VAL A 164 -21.38 -19.40 -5.24
N ASP A 165 -22.31 -19.66 -6.17
CA ASP A 165 -22.04 -19.55 -7.60
C ASP A 165 -21.70 -18.11 -8.01
N TYR A 166 -22.46 -17.15 -7.49
CA TYR A 166 -22.23 -15.73 -7.75
C TYR A 166 -20.86 -15.27 -7.25
N LEU A 167 -20.50 -15.59 -6.00
CA LEU A 167 -19.21 -15.18 -5.44
C LEU A 167 -18.05 -15.82 -6.20
N SER A 168 -18.11 -17.13 -6.45
CA SER A 168 -17.04 -17.88 -7.11
C SER A 168 -16.80 -17.38 -8.54
N ARG A 169 -17.86 -17.19 -9.34
CA ARG A 169 -17.73 -16.73 -10.74
C ARG A 169 -17.29 -15.28 -10.86
N ASN A 170 -17.58 -14.44 -9.87
CA ASN A 170 -17.36 -13.00 -9.94
C ASN A 170 -16.23 -12.49 -9.04
N THR A 171 -15.42 -13.37 -8.43
CA THR A 171 -14.47 -12.97 -7.38
C THR A 171 -13.51 -11.86 -7.84
N GLY A 172 -12.96 -11.94 -9.06
CA GLY A 172 -12.06 -10.91 -9.58
C GLY A 172 -12.70 -9.51 -9.67
N VAL A 173 -13.98 -9.44 -10.07
CA VAL A 173 -14.73 -8.17 -10.14
C VAL A 173 -15.10 -7.67 -8.74
N LEU A 174 -15.47 -8.59 -7.84
CA LEU A 174 -15.81 -8.26 -6.45
C LEU A 174 -14.60 -7.73 -5.67
N LYS A 175 -13.43 -8.36 -5.83
CA LYS A 175 -12.15 -7.85 -5.28
C LYS A 175 -11.82 -6.48 -5.84
N SER A 176 -11.89 -6.29 -7.16
CA SER A 176 -11.65 -4.99 -7.80
C SER A 176 -12.58 -3.88 -7.26
N PHE A 177 -13.87 -4.19 -7.10
CA PHE A 177 -14.83 -3.26 -6.49
C PHE A 177 -14.47 -2.93 -5.03
N CYS A 178 -14.10 -3.95 -4.26
CA CYS A 178 -13.71 -3.79 -2.86
C CYS A 178 -12.44 -2.92 -2.72
N TYR A 179 -11.41 -3.18 -3.52
CA TYR A 179 -10.18 -2.39 -3.55
C TYR A 179 -10.42 -0.95 -4.00
N TRP A 180 -11.31 -0.71 -4.96
CA TRP A 180 -11.69 0.65 -5.34
C TRP A 180 -12.41 1.40 -4.21
N LYS A 181 -13.35 0.77 -3.51
CA LYS A 181 -13.98 1.39 -2.34
C LYS A 181 -12.98 1.62 -1.20
N LEU A 182 -12.07 0.68 -0.98
CA LEU A 182 -10.99 0.81 -0.01
C LEU A 182 -10.04 1.95 -0.37
N SER A 183 -9.66 2.12 -1.64
CA SER A 183 -8.80 3.24 -2.07
C SER A 183 -9.46 4.59 -1.78
N LEU A 184 -10.77 4.72 -2.03
CA LEU A 184 -11.52 5.94 -1.72
C LEU A 184 -11.59 6.20 -0.21
N TYR A 185 -11.82 5.16 0.59
CA TYR A 185 -11.80 5.25 2.05
C TYR A 185 -10.43 5.74 2.54
N LEU A 186 -9.34 5.12 2.09
CA LEU A 186 -7.98 5.49 2.50
C LEU A 186 -7.58 6.87 2.00
N GLN A 187 -8.01 7.30 0.80
CA GLN A 187 -7.75 8.66 0.30
C GLN A 187 -8.33 9.74 1.20
N LYS A 188 -9.51 9.51 1.79
CA LYS A 188 -10.11 10.45 2.77
C LYS A 188 -9.22 10.66 3.99
N HIS A 189 -8.51 9.63 4.43
CA HIS A 189 -7.63 9.67 5.60
C HIS A 189 -6.19 10.09 5.26
N ASN A 190 -5.82 10.08 3.97
CA ASN A 190 -4.46 10.36 3.51
C ASN A 190 -4.48 11.28 2.27
N PRO A 191 -5.05 12.50 2.36
CA PRO A 191 -5.37 13.34 1.20
C PRO A 191 -4.14 13.70 0.35
N ASN A 192 -2.96 13.78 0.97
CA ASN A 192 -1.71 14.19 0.31
C ASN A 192 -0.73 13.04 0.08
N VAL A 193 -1.10 11.80 0.40
CA VAL A 193 -0.23 10.65 0.13
C VAL A 193 -0.43 10.22 -1.32
N PRO A 194 0.65 10.14 -2.13
CA PRO A 194 0.51 9.79 -3.53
C PRO A 194 0.13 8.32 -3.70
N ASP A 195 -0.56 8.02 -4.80
CA ASP A 195 -0.69 6.66 -5.35
C ASP A 195 -1.22 5.59 -4.37
N ILE A 196 -2.25 5.93 -3.57
CA ILE A 196 -2.89 4.98 -2.64
C ILE A 196 -3.37 3.69 -3.32
N PRO A 197 -3.95 3.69 -4.54
CA PRO A 197 -4.41 2.45 -5.18
C PRO A 197 -3.30 1.40 -5.34
N ASN A 198 -2.07 1.81 -5.65
CA ASN A 198 -0.94 0.89 -5.79
C ASN A 198 -0.29 0.52 -4.44
N LYS A 199 -0.75 1.09 -3.32
CA LYS A 199 -0.31 0.78 -1.95
C LYS A 199 -1.22 -0.21 -1.22
N LEU A 200 -2.26 -0.72 -1.89
CA LEU A 200 -3.21 -1.68 -1.31
C LEU A 200 -2.72 -3.12 -1.35
N ILE A 201 -1.85 -3.45 -2.31
CA ILE A 201 -1.36 -4.81 -2.54
C ILE A 201 0.12 -4.71 -2.83
N LYS A 202 0.96 -5.45 -2.10
CA LYS A 202 2.38 -5.56 -2.45
C LYS A 202 2.51 -6.26 -3.81
N PRO A 203 3.24 -5.68 -4.77
CA PRO A 203 3.61 -6.38 -6.00
C PRO A 203 4.45 -7.62 -5.66
N ALA A 204 4.18 -8.74 -6.32
CA ALA A 204 4.95 -9.98 -6.13
C ALA A 204 6.48 -9.76 -6.31
N GLN A 205 6.87 -8.83 -7.18
CA GLN A 205 8.24 -8.39 -7.35
C GLN A 205 8.28 -6.87 -7.53
N ARG A 206 9.28 -6.20 -6.94
CA ARG A 206 9.57 -4.80 -7.28
C ARG A 206 10.05 -4.72 -8.73
N LYS A 207 9.63 -3.67 -9.43
CA LYS A 207 10.13 -3.39 -10.78
C LYS A 207 11.64 -3.19 -10.72
N SER A 208 12.33 -3.71 -11.73
CA SER A 208 13.78 -3.57 -11.84
C SER A 208 14.15 -2.14 -12.26
N LEU A 209 15.14 -1.55 -11.59
CA LEU A 209 15.71 -0.23 -11.91
C LEU A 209 16.77 -0.29 -13.02
N VAL A 210 16.78 -1.33 -13.85
CA VAL A 210 17.79 -1.52 -14.92
C VAL A 210 17.79 -0.37 -15.92
N LYS A 211 16.64 0.23 -16.24
CA LYS A 211 16.58 1.35 -17.20
C LYS A 211 17.24 2.60 -16.63
N GLN A 212 16.91 2.94 -15.38
CA GLN A 212 17.46 4.08 -14.66
C GLN A 212 18.95 3.89 -14.39
N ARG A 213 19.38 2.67 -14.05
CA ARG A 213 20.80 2.32 -13.93
C ARG A 213 21.56 2.58 -15.23
N LYS A 214 21.02 2.19 -16.39
CA LYS A 214 21.68 2.43 -17.68
C LYS A 214 21.87 3.91 -17.99
N VAL A 215 20.88 4.75 -17.63
CA VAL A 215 21.00 6.21 -17.78
C VAL A 215 22.07 6.76 -16.84
N TRP A 216 22.09 6.33 -15.57
CA TRP A 216 23.16 6.71 -14.64
C TRP A 216 24.54 6.21 -15.04
N ASP A 217 24.65 5.01 -15.62
CA ASP A 217 25.90 4.51 -16.19
C ASP A 217 26.41 5.44 -17.30
N LEU A 218 25.52 5.93 -18.19
CA LEU A 218 25.88 6.89 -19.24
C LEU A 218 26.35 8.23 -18.65
N ILE A 219 25.64 8.76 -17.66
CA ILE A 219 26.00 10.02 -17.00
C ILE A 219 27.37 9.91 -16.33
N ILE A 220 27.60 8.84 -15.57
CA ILE A 220 28.84 8.63 -14.82
C ILE A 220 30.03 8.39 -15.75
N ASP A 221 29.84 7.69 -16.85
CA ASP A 221 30.86 7.46 -17.88
C ASP A 221 31.34 8.78 -18.49
N GLU A 222 30.41 9.70 -18.79
CA GLU A 222 30.74 11.01 -19.36
C GLU A 222 31.49 11.92 -18.37
N LEU A 223 31.12 11.87 -17.09
CA LEU A 223 31.73 12.70 -16.05
C LEU A 223 33.04 12.12 -15.49
N GLY A 224 33.44 10.90 -15.92
CA GLY A 224 34.58 10.18 -15.33
C GLY A 224 34.37 9.79 -13.87
N GLY A 225 33.13 9.78 -13.39
CA GLY A 225 32.75 9.54 -12.00
C GLY A 225 31.84 10.63 -11.41
N VAL A 226 31.15 10.31 -10.33
CA VAL A 226 30.35 11.28 -9.54
C VAL A 226 30.51 10.98 -8.05
N ASP A 227 30.38 11.98 -7.20
CA ASP A 227 30.48 11.76 -5.75
C ASP A 227 29.11 11.42 -5.16
N CYS A 228 29.07 10.41 -4.29
CA CYS A 228 27.85 10.05 -3.58
C CYS A 228 27.45 11.17 -2.61
N ILE A 229 26.26 11.74 -2.77
CA ILE A 229 25.78 12.88 -1.96
C ILE A 229 25.74 12.60 -0.44
N TYR A 230 25.74 11.33 -0.05
CA TYR A 230 25.67 10.91 1.35
C TYR A 230 27.03 10.67 2.00
N THR A 231 27.99 10.16 1.22
CA THR A 231 29.26 9.63 1.73
C THR A 231 30.48 10.32 1.16
N ASN A 232 30.30 11.19 0.16
CA ASN A 232 31.37 11.79 -0.64
C ASN A 232 32.32 10.78 -1.30
N THR A 233 31.94 9.49 -1.34
CA THR A 233 32.72 8.46 -2.03
C THR A 233 32.52 8.61 -3.53
N ARG A 234 33.61 8.61 -4.29
CA ARG A 234 33.58 8.61 -5.76
C ARG A 234 32.96 7.31 -6.27
N LEU A 235 31.94 7.45 -7.11
CA LEU A 235 31.21 6.37 -7.76
C LEU A 235 31.62 6.29 -9.23
N TYR A 236 31.79 5.06 -9.72
CA TYR A 236 32.12 4.78 -11.11
C TYR A 236 31.03 3.94 -11.77
N LYS A 237 31.04 3.90 -13.10
CA LYS A 237 30.13 3.09 -13.91
C LYS A 237 30.02 1.67 -13.37
N ARG A 238 28.80 1.14 -13.26
CA ARG A 238 28.45 -0.16 -12.65
C ARG A 238 28.75 -0.32 -11.15
N ALA A 239 29.51 0.58 -10.52
CA ALA A 239 29.94 0.51 -9.13
C ALA A 239 29.12 1.46 -8.21
N PHE A 240 27.80 1.35 -8.28
CA PHE A 240 26.85 2.11 -7.45
C PHE A 240 25.53 1.36 -7.29
N ALA A 241 24.70 1.75 -6.32
CA ALA A 241 23.28 1.41 -6.25
C ALA A 241 22.43 2.57 -6.77
N VAL A 242 21.30 2.27 -7.42
CA VAL A 242 20.28 3.29 -7.73
C VAL A 242 19.42 3.45 -6.48
N GLU A 243 19.39 4.66 -5.93
CA GLU A 243 18.75 5.00 -4.67
C GLU A 243 17.58 5.97 -4.89
N HIS A 244 16.51 5.79 -4.13
CA HIS A 244 15.36 6.70 -4.09
C HIS A 244 15.57 7.75 -3.00
N PHE A 245 15.81 9.01 -3.40
CA PHE A 245 16.05 10.11 -2.46
C PHE A 245 14.88 10.24 -1.47
N ILE A 246 13.65 10.35 -2.00
CA ILE A 246 12.40 10.16 -1.25
C ILE A 246 12.01 8.68 -1.31
N PRO A 247 11.75 8.00 -0.18
CA PRO A 247 11.51 6.55 -0.13
C PRO A 247 10.46 6.05 -1.13
N TYR A 248 10.77 4.95 -1.83
CA TYR A 248 9.82 4.27 -2.72
C TYR A 248 8.52 3.88 -2.02
N ALA A 249 8.61 3.46 -0.75
CA ALA A 249 7.43 3.13 0.06
C ALA A 249 6.47 4.33 0.21
N PHE A 250 6.96 5.56 0.10
CA PHE A 250 6.12 6.75 0.08
C PHE A 250 5.66 7.10 -1.33
N VAL A 251 6.60 7.29 -2.29
CA VAL A 251 6.25 7.83 -3.62
C VAL A 251 5.65 6.79 -4.60
N SER A 252 5.96 5.50 -4.41
CA SER A 252 5.52 4.37 -5.25
C SER A 252 5.80 4.46 -6.75
N HIS A 253 6.79 5.26 -7.14
CA HIS A 253 7.25 5.37 -8.52
C HIS A 253 8.77 5.30 -8.63
N ASP A 254 9.23 5.01 -9.83
CA ASP A 254 10.66 4.92 -10.20
C ASP A 254 11.05 6.04 -11.19
N LEU A 255 10.43 7.22 -11.04
CA LEU A 255 10.73 8.41 -11.83
C LEU A 255 12.17 8.88 -11.58
N LEU A 256 12.91 9.15 -12.66
CA LEU A 256 14.34 9.43 -12.63
C LEU A 256 14.71 10.66 -11.76
N TRP A 257 13.84 11.66 -11.68
CA TRP A 257 14.07 12.85 -10.85
C TRP A 257 14.25 12.53 -9.36
N ASN A 258 13.73 11.40 -8.89
CA ASN A 258 13.87 10.95 -7.50
C ASN A 258 14.98 9.89 -7.33
N LEU A 259 15.69 9.53 -8.39
CA LEU A 259 16.64 8.43 -8.41
C LEU A 259 18.06 8.91 -8.64
N ILE A 260 19.00 8.53 -7.76
CA ILE A 260 20.41 8.92 -7.83
C ILE A 260 21.36 7.74 -7.64
N PRO A 261 22.64 7.85 -8.06
CA PRO A 261 23.66 6.89 -7.71
C PRO A 261 24.10 7.10 -6.26
N ALA A 262 24.14 6.01 -5.50
CA ALA A 262 24.61 6.01 -4.12
C ALA A 262 25.57 4.85 -3.85
N ASN A 263 26.39 5.00 -2.80
CA ASN A 263 27.18 3.90 -2.27
C ASN A 263 26.25 2.74 -1.85
N THR A 264 26.58 1.51 -2.28
CA THR A 264 25.73 0.33 -2.06
C THR A 264 25.49 0.02 -0.58
N SER A 265 26.54 0.09 0.25
CA SER A 265 26.43 -0.16 1.69
C SER A 265 25.58 0.91 2.38
N PHE A 266 25.75 2.18 1.99
CA PHE A 266 24.95 3.27 2.54
C PHE A 266 23.48 3.15 2.14
N ASN A 267 23.19 2.87 0.86
CA ASN A 267 21.83 2.68 0.36
C ASN A 267 21.08 1.59 1.14
N SER A 268 21.74 0.45 1.41
CA SER A 268 21.18 -0.60 2.25
C SER A 268 20.90 -0.15 3.68
N SER A 269 21.76 0.69 4.27
CA SER A 269 21.57 1.23 5.62
C SER A 269 20.51 2.34 5.71
N LYS A 270 20.33 3.13 4.64
CA LYS A 270 19.31 4.19 4.57
C LYS A 270 17.91 3.59 4.56
N SER A 271 17.70 2.49 3.83
CA SER A 271 16.38 1.85 3.69
C SER A 271 15.32 2.86 3.23
N ASP A 272 14.28 3.07 4.02
CA ASP A 272 13.15 3.98 3.80
C ASP A 272 13.27 5.28 4.61
N LYS A 273 14.46 5.60 5.13
CA LYS A 273 14.68 6.83 5.89
C LYS A 273 14.74 8.07 5.00
N LEU A 274 14.27 9.18 5.55
CA LEU A 274 14.21 10.48 4.88
C LEU A 274 15.54 11.23 5.00
N PRO A 275 16.07 11.78 3.89
CA PRO A 275 17.21 12.68 3.95
C PRO A 275 16.82 14.05 4.51
N GLY A 276 17.64 14.60 5.42
CA GLY A 276 17.48 15.98 5.88
C GLY A 276 17.79 16.97 4.76
N LEU A 277 16.80 17.76 4.36
CA LEU A 277 16.92 18.65 3.19
C LEU A 277 17.97 19.73 3.36
N GLU A 278 18.14 20.27 4.56
CA GLU A 278 19.17 21.27 4.86
C GLU A 278 20.59 20.77 4.52
N LYS A 279 20.84 19.47 4.68
CA LYS A 279 22.14 18.87 4.46
C LYS A 279 22.32 18.33 3.04
N TYR A 280 21.29 17.71 2.47
CA TYR A 280 21.44 16.90 1.25
C TYR A 280 20.76 17.48 0.01
N PHE A 281 19.86 18.47 0.14
CA PHE A 281 19.08 18.95 -1.00
C PHE A 281 19.95 19.60 -2.08
N ASP A 282 20.93 20.42 -1.69
CA ASP A 282 21.76 21.14 -2.65
C ASP A 282 22.59 20.18 -3.52
N ALA A 283 23.31 19.25 -2.88
CA ALA A 283 24.07 18.22 -3.59
C ALA A 283 23.18 17.31 -4.44
N PHE A 284 21.98 16.96 -3.94
CA PHE A 284 20.99 16.20 -4.70
C PHE A 284 20.53 16.94 -5.95
N TYR A 285 20.16 18.22 -5.82
CA TYR A 285 19.72 19.04 -6.94
C TYR A 285 20.83 19.24 -7.97
N ASP A 286 22.05 19.55 -7.53
CA ASP A 286 23.18 19.75 -8.45
C ASP A 286 23.46 18.48 -9.26
N LEU A 287 23.40 17.31 -8.62
CA LEU A 287 23.55 16.02 -9.29
C LEU A 287 22.44 15.77 -10.33
N GLN A 288 21.18 16.09 -10.00
CA GLN A 288 20.05 15.99 -10.92
C GLN A 288 20.16 16.97 -12.09
N ARG A 289 20.57 18.21 -11.82
CA ARG A 289 20.81 19.24 -12.86
C ARG A 289 21.87 18.76 -13.85
N THR A 290 23.02 18.31 -13.36
CA THR A 290 24.09 17.78 -14.21
C THR A 290 23.64 16.54 -14.98
N ALA A 291 22.86 15.64 -14.36
CA ALA A 291 22.30 14.48 -15.06
C ALA A 291 21.44 14.90 -16.27
N ILE A 292 20.53 15.87 -16.10
CA ILE A 292 19.70 16.39 -17.19
C ILE A 292 20.56 16.98 -18.31
N GLU A 293 21.58 17.79 -17.98
CA GLU A 293 22.47 18.41 -18.96
C GLU A 293 23.24 17.36 -19.77
N VAL A 294 23.80 16.35 -19.10
CA VAL A 294 24.53 15.25 -19.75
C VAL A 294 23.59 14.42 -20.63
N ILE A 295 22.38 14.07 -20.15
CA ILE A 295 21.41 13.32 -20.96
C ILE A 295 21.04 14.13 -22.21
N LYS A 296 20.74 15.42 -22.09
CA LYS A 296 20.41 16.27 -23.24
C LYS A 296 21.56 16.38 -24.25
N TYR A 297 22.80 16.40 -23.78
CA TYR A 297 23.96 16.45 -24.65
C TYR A 297 24.23 15.12 -25.37
N LYS A 298 24.18 13.99 -24.64
CA LYS A 298 24.55 12.66 -25.17
C LYS A 298 23.43 11.89 -25.83
N ASN A 299 22.24 11.96 -25.26
CA ASN A 299 21.08 11.19 -25.67
C ASN A 299 19.77 12.00 -25.48
N PRO A 300 19.55 13.07 -26.26
CA PRO A 300 18.39 13.95 -26.10
C PRO A 300 17.03 13.26 -26.34
N LYS A 301 17.03 12.05 -26.92
CA LYS A 301 15.82 11.23 -27.13
C LYS A 301 15.60 10.20 -26.02
N GLU A 302 16.34 10.30 -24.91
CA GLU A 302 16.14 9.42 -23.75
C GLU A 302 14.75 9.64 -23.16
N LYS A 303 13.94 8.59 -23.14
CA LYS A 303 12.55 8.65 -22.66
C LYS A 303 12.45 9.00 -21.19
N LEU A 304 13.46 8.65 -20.39
CA LEU A 304 13.47 9.01 -18.96
C LEU A 304 13.62 10.52 -18.70
N LEU A 305 13.86 11.35 -19.72
CA LEU A 305 13.71 12.81 -19.58
C LEU A 305 12.24 13.21 -19.33
N GLU A 306 11.27 12.42 -19.82
CA GLU A 306 9.84 12.66 -19.61
C GLU A 306 9.47 12.64 -18.11
N ASP A 307 10.21 11.89 -17.29
CA ASP A 307 9.98 11.80 -15.85
C ASP A 307 10.10 13.18 -15.17
N TYR A 308 10.88 14.11 -15.72
CA TYR A 308 11.07 15.45 -15.16
C TYR A 308 9.96 16.43 -15.57
N LEU A 309 9.09 16.11 -16.54
CA LEU A 309 8.11 17.04 -17.08
C LEU A 309 7.04 17.46 -16.06
N SER A 310 6.79 16.64 -15.03
CA SER A 310 5.92 17.04 -13.92
C SER A 310 6.50 18.15 -13.05
N ILE A 311 7.81 18.39 -13.13
CA ILE A 311 8.54 19.44 -12.40
C ILE A 311 8.88 20.59 -13.37
N PHE A 312 9.30 20.25 -14.58
CA PHE A 312 9.80 21.16 -15.61
C PHE A 312 9.08 20.93 -16.95
N PRO A 313 7.85 21.46 -17.13
CA PRO A 313 7.06 21.20 -18.34
C PRO A 313 7.70 21.68 -19.64
N ASP A 314 8.58 22.69 -19.56
CA ASP A 314 9.29 23.31 -20.65
C ASP A 314 10.67 22.68 -20.93
N LEU A 315 11.03 21.60 -20.23
CA LEU A 315 12.35 20.98 -20.28
C LEU A 315 12.81 20.68 -21.72
N GLU A 316 11.96 20.13 -22.57
CA GLU A 316 12.34 19.74 -23.94
C GLU A 316 12.79 20.93 -24.80
N SER A 317 12.21 22.10 -24.58
CA SER A 317 12.48 23.31 -25.35
C SER A 317 13.77 24.04 -24.94
N MET A 318 14.31 23.71 -23.77
CA MET A 318 15.42 24.44 -23.16
C MET A 318 16.78 23.84 -23.48
N LYS A 319 17.74 24.70 -23.85
CA LYS A 319 19.15 24.31 -24.04
C LYS A 319 19.95 24.33 -22.74
N VAL A 320 19.64 25.24 -21.83
CA VAL A 320 20.30 25.44 -20.54
C VAL A 320 19.23 25.52 -19.46
N LEU A 321 19.48 24.92 -18.30
CA LEU A 321 18.55 24.94 -17.17
C LEU A 321 18.65 26.28 -16.43
N PRO A 322 17.55 27.02 -16.22
CA PRO A 322 17.58 28.28 -15.48
C PRO A 322 17.85 28.09 -13.97
N ASP A 323 18.43 29.10 -13.33
CA ASP A 323 18.72 29.06 -11.88
C ASP A 323 17.46 28.91 -11.01
N ASP A 324 16.29 29.39 -11.49
CA ASP A 324 15.02 29.28 -10.78
C ASP A 324 14.51 27.83 -10.65
N TYR A 325 15.07 26.89 -11.43
CA TYR A 325 14.72 25.48 -11.36
C TYR A 325 15.06 24.86 -10.01
N LYS A 326 16.07 25.36 -9.30
CA LYS A 326 16.38 24.87 -7.95
C LYS A 326 15.20 25.10 -7.01
N GLY A 327 14.60 26.29 -7.07
CA GLY A 327 13.41 26.63 -6.30
C GLY A 327 12.20 25.77 -6.67
N LYS A 328 11.97 25.56 -7.97
CA LYS A 328 10.88 24.69 -8.48
C LYS A 328 11.07 23.23 -8.08
N PHE A 329 12.30 22.72 -8.10
CA PHE A 329 12.58 21.35 -7.65
C PHE A 329 12.31 21.23 -6.14
N LYS A 330 12.77 22.22 -5.36
CA LYS A 330 12.57 22.24 -3.90
C LYS A 330 11.10 22.25 -3.54
N SER A 331 10.28 23.05 -4.22
CA SER A 331 8.84 23.15 -3.95
C SER A 331 8.06 21.86 -4.25
N ILE A 332 8.65 20.92 -5.00
CA ILE A 332 8.10 19.56 -5.20
C ILE A 332 8.61 18.58 -4.13
N VAL A 333 9.91 18.59 -3.85
CA VAL A 333 10.53 17.61 -2.93
C VAL A 333 10.18 17.86 -1.46
N GLU A 334 10.18 19.13 -1.03
CA GLU A 334 10.02 19.50 0.37
C GLU A 334 8.65 19.13 0.95
N PRO A 335 7.52 19.38 0.24
CA PRO A 335 6.23 18.88 0.69
C PRO A 335 6.18 17.36 0.80
N LEU A 336 6.76 16.63 -0.16
CA LEU A 336 6.76 15.16 -0.14
C LEU A 336 7.53 14.60 1.07
N ILE A 337 8.70 15.15 1.40
CA ILE A 337 9.45 14.76 2.61
C ILE A 337 8.64 15.06 3.88
N THR A 338 8.02 16.24 3.95
CA THR A 338 7.19 16.65 5.09
C THR A 338 6.00 15.70 5.28
N ILE A 339 5.29 15.38 4.20
CA ILE A 339 4.15 14.46 4.24
C ILE A 339 4.62 13.04 4.61
N ALA A 340 5.73 12.56 4.07
CA ALA A 340 6.29 11.26 4.44
C ALA A 340 6.62 11.20 5.94
N SER A 341 7.27 12.23 6.48
CA SER A 341 7.57 12.32 7.92
C SER A 341 6.29 12.28 8.76
N ASN A 342 5.24 12.99 8.35
CA ASN A 342 3.95 13.00 9.04
C ASN A 342 3.24 11.63 8.99
N ASN A 343 3.55 10.79 8.00
CA ASN A 343 3.08 9.41 7.91
C ASN A 343 4.01 8.41 8.63
N GLY A 344 4.98 8.88 9.42
CA GLY A 344 5.80 8.02 10.27
C GLY A 344 7.06 7.47 9.60
N PHE A 345 7.49 8.01 8.45
CA PHE A 345 8.84 7.75 7.94
C PHE A 345 9.87 8.52 8.79
N GLU A 346 10.94 7.85 9.22
CA GLU A 346 11.96 8.44 10.08
C GLU A 346 13.05 9.14 9.26
N TYR A 347 13.64 10.21 9.80
CA TYR A 347 14.84 10.80 9.21
C TYR A 347 16.07 9.93 9.45
N MET A 348 17.06 10.06 8.54
CA MET A 348 18.40 9.54 8.79
C MET A 348 18.96 10.19 10.07
N ARG A 349 19.58 9.38 10.93
CA ARG A 349 20.23 9.86 12.15
C ARG A 349 21.65 10.32 11.88
#